data_AF-A0A183CXQ4-F1
#
_entry.id   AF-A0A183CXQ4-F1
#
_cell.length_a   1.000
_cell.length_b   1.000
_cell.length_c   1.000
_cell.angle_alpha   90.00
_cell.angle_beta   90.00
_cell.angle_gamma   90.00
#
_symmetry.space_group_name_H-M   'P 1'
#
loop_
_entity.id
_entity.type
_entity.pdbx_description
1 polymer ?
#
loop_
_entity_poly.entity_id
_entity_poly.type
_entity_poly.pdbx_seq_one_letter_code
_entity_poly.pdbx_strand_id
1 'polypeptide(L)'
;ETNHFSFQVFDDVITTVEEKPADVSDACSRLTSVGKMHRTKVSGMDGSQFQQMEEPFLHMISEVLQDRYNDKAENLFRKFYQFCLKYILEGFNS
;
A
#
# COMPACT_ATOMS: atom_id res chain seq x y z
N GLU A 1 8.49 -9.67 -12.01
CA GLU A 1 8.87 -8.24 -12.09
C GLU A 1 7.88 -7.30 -11.38
N THR A 2 6.58 -7.61 -11.31
CA THR A 2 5.56 -6.80 -10.60
C THR A 2 5.72 -6.70 -9.08
N ASN A 3 6.28 -7.72 -8.41
CA ASN A 3 6.44 -7.73 -6.95
C ASN A 3 7.40 -6.64 -6.44
N HIS A 4 8.43 -6.28 -7.21
CA HIS A 4 9.42 -5.27 -6.77
C HIS A 4 8.85 -3.84 -6.79
N PHE A 5 7.90 -3.60 -7.69
CA PHE A 5 7.26 -2.28 -7.87
C PHE A 5 6.29 -1.97 -6.71
N SER A 6 5.61 -2.98 -6.18
CA SER A 6 4.63 -2.79 -5.09
C SER A 6 5.31 -2.41 -3.77
N PHE A 7 6.45 -3.04 -3.44
CA PHE A 7 7.22 -2.71 -2.23
C PHE A 7 7.79 -1.30 -2.22
N GLN A 8 8.39 -0.88 -3.34
CA GLN A 8 8.95 0.45 -3.47
C GLN A 8 7.86 1.52 -3.28
N VAL A 9 6.62 1.25 -3.71
CA VAL A 9 5.52 2.18 -3.49
C VAL A 9 5.23 2.38 -2.00
N PHE A 10 5.21 1.32 -1.20
CA PHE A 10 4.98 1.43 0.24
C PHE A 10 6.14 2.09 0.97
N ASP A 11 7.39 1.78 0.60
CA ASP A 11 8.60 2.38 1.18
C ASP A 11 8.61 3.91 0.98
N ASP A 12 8.46 4.36 -0.27
CA ASP A 12 8.42 5.79 -0.60
C ASP A 12 7.25 6.52 0.10
N VAL A 13 6.10 5.85 0.28
CA VAL A 13 4.96 6.42 1.02
C VAL A 13 5.34 6.60 2.49
N ILE A 14 6.00 5.62 3.11
CA ILE A 14 6.50 5.73 4.48
C ILE A 14 7.51 6.89 4.56
N THR A 15 8.49 6.94 3.67
CA THR A 15 9.49 8.04 3.63
C THR A 15 8.82 9.41 3.52
N THR A 16 7.85 9.56 2.62
CA THR A 16 7.13 10.83 2.44
C THR A 16 6.39 11.24 3.73
N VAL A 17 5.74 10.28 4.39
CA VAL A 17 5.03 10.52 5.66
C VAL A 17 6.01 10.83 6.79
N GLU A 18 7.17 10.20 6.84
CA GLU A 18 8.20 10.47 7.85
C GLU A 18 8.83 11.86 7.68
N GLU A 19 9.07 12.29 6.43
CA GLU A 19 9.60 13.62 6.13
C GLU A 19 8.60 14.74 6.46
N LYS A 20 7.30 14.49 6.24
CA LYS A 20 6.22 15.47 6.47
C LYS A 20 5.00 14.83 7.15
N PRO A 21 5.08 14.50 8.46
CA PRO A 21 4.02 13.76 9.14
C PRO A 21 2.69 14.53 9.24
N ALA A 22 2.72 15.85 9.12
CA ALA A 22 1.52 16.69 9.11
C ALA A 22 0.89 16.87 7.71
N ASP A 23 1.58 16.48 6.64
CA ASP A 23 1.13 16.64 5.26
C ASP A 23 1.40 15.39 4.43
N VAL A 24 0.37 14.57 4.32
CA VAL A 24 0.41 13.31 3.55
C VAL A 24 -0.09 13.48 2.12
N SER A 25 -0.29 14.70 1.63
CA SER A 25 -0.90 14.97 0.31
C SER A 25 -0.08 14.39 -0.86
N ASP A 26 1.25 14.47 -0.78
CA ASP A 26 2.16 13.90 -1.77
C ASP A 26 2.05 12.36 -1.82
N ALA A 27 2.00 11.72 -0.64
CA ALA A 27 1.82 10.27 -0.51
C ALA A 27 0.48 9.82 -1.10
N CYS A 28 -0.62 10.53 -0.76
CA CYS A 28 -1.95 10.27 -1.32
C CYS A 28 -1.97 10.41 -2.85
N SER A 29 -1.37 11.48 -3.38
CA SER A 29 -1.30 11.74 -4.83
C SER A 29 -0.54 10.63 -5.56
N ARG A 30 0.52 10.11 -4.94
CA ARG A 30 1.29 9.00 -5.47
C ARG A 30 0.49 7.69 -5.53
N LEU A 31 -0.20 7.35 -4.44
CA LEU A 31 -1.08 6.18 -4.37
C LEU A 31 -2.21 6.23 -5.42
N THR A 32 -2.85 7.39 -5.56
CA THR A 32 -3.86 7.64 -6.61
C THR A 32 -3.28 7.44 -8.01
N SER A 33 -2.05 7.92 -8.25
CA SER A 33 -1.38 7.74 -9.55
C SER A 33 -1.08 6.27 -9.85
N VAL A 34 -0.71 5.49 -8.83
CA VAL A 34 -0.51 4.04 -8.94
C VAL A 34 -1.81 3.34 -9.31
N GLY A 35 -2.94 3.70 -8.68
CA GLY A 35 -4.27 3.19 -9.02
C GLY A 35 -4.64 3.43 -10.49
N LYS A 36 -4.50 4.68 -10.96
CA LYS A 36 -4.76 5.07 -12.37
C LYS A 36 -3.90 4.28 -13.36
N MET A 37 -2.62 4.11 -13.02
CA MET A 37 -1.67 3.35 -13.83
C MET A 37 -2.12 1.90 -14.00
N HIS A 38 -2.52 1.24 -12.91
CA HIS A 38 -2.99 -0.15 -12.96
C HIS A 38 -4.28 -0.30 -13.76
N ARG A 39 -5.26 0.61 -13.58
CA ARG A 39 -6.49 0.64 -14.38
C ARG A 39 -6.20 0.67 -15.89
N THR A 40 -5.16 1.41 -16.28
CA THR A 40 -4.83 1.63 -17.69
C THR A 40 -3.95 0.52 -18.27
N LYS A 41 -3.01 0.00 -17.49
CA LYS A 41 -1.94 -0.89 -17.98
C LYS A 41 -2.19 -2.37 -17.71
N VAL A 42 -3.05 -2.72 -16.74
CA VAL A 42 -3.31 -4.11 -16.37
C VAL A 42 -4.71 -4.50 -16.84
N SER A 43 -4.77 -5.11 -18.01
CA SER A 43 -6.04 -5.55 -18.61
C SER A 43 -6.72 -6.62 -17.76
N GLY A 44 -8.03 -6.49 -17.55
CA GLY A 44 -8.83 -7.45 -16.79
C GLY A 44 -8.64 -7.37 -15.27
N MET A 45 -7.93 -6.36 -14.76
CA MET A 45 -7.78 -6.15 -13.33
C MET A 45 -9.09 -5.67 -12.70
N ASP A 46 -9.39 -6.20 -11.52
CA ASP A 46 -10.48 -5.74 -10.65
C ASP A 46 -9.92 -5.12 -9.36
N GLY A 47 -10.61 -4.11 -8.83
CA GLY A 47 -10.20 -3.40 -7.62
C GLY A 47 -10.10 -4.32 -6.40
N SER A 48 -10.91 -5.39 -6.34
CA SER A 48 -10.84 -6.38 -5.24
C SER A 48 -9.49 -7.11 -5.18
N GLN A 49 -8.73 -7.16 -6.28
CA GLN A 49 -7.41 -7.77 -6.29
C GLN A 49 -6.41 -6.97 -5.44
N PHE A 50 -6.59 -5.66 -5.26
CA PHE A 50 -5.80 -4.90 -4.29
C PHE A 50 -6.18 -5.29 -2.85
N GLN A 51 -7.46 -5.50 -2.55
CA GLN A 51 -7.87 -5.95 -1.21
C GLN A 51 -7.28 -7.31 -0.85
N GLN A 52 -7.22 -8.24 -1.80
CA GLN A 52 -6.65 -9.58 -1.61
C GLN A 52 -5.15 -9.56 -1.27
N MET A 53 -4.45 -8.44 -1.51
CA MET A 53 -3.02 -8.29 -1.22
C MET A 53 -2.72 -7.88 0.23
N GLU A 54 -3.73 -7.56 1.04
CA GLU A 54 -3.56 -7.20 2.45
C GLU A 54 -2.95 -8.34 3.28
N GLU A 55 -3.51 -9.55 3.18
CA GLU A 55 -3.03 -10.70 3.95
C GLU A 55 -1.61 -11.14 3.53
N PRO A 56 -1.28 -11.24 2.22
CA PRO A 56 0.11 -11.43 1.78
C PRO A 56 1.07 -10.35 2.28
N PHE A 57 0.63 -9.09 2.35
CA PHE A 57 1.42 -8.00 2.91
C PHE A 57 1.68 -8.21 4.40
N LEU A 58 0.64 -8.49 5.20
CA LEU A 58 0.80 -8.72 6.64
C LEU A 58 1.64 -9.96 6.96
N HIS A 59 1.48 -11.04 6.19
CA HIS A 59 2.33 -12.22 6.30
C HIS A 59 3.80 -11.88 6.03
N MET A 60 4.08 -11.09 5.00
CA MET A 60 5.46 -10.70 4.72
C MET A 60 6.04 -9.78 5.81
N ILE A 61 5.23 -8.91 6.43
CA ILE A 61 5.64 -8.15 7.61
C ILE A 61 5.90 -9.07 8.82
N SER A 62 5.10 -10.13 9.02
CA SER A 62 5.33 -11.07 10.12
C SER A 62 6.64 -11.83 9.93
N GLU A 63 6.97 -12.25 8.71
CA GLU A 63 8.24 -12.89 8.39
C GLU A 63 9.45 -11.95 8.61
N VAL A 64 9.30 -10.65 8.34
CA VAL A 64 10.37 -9.65 8.54
C VAL A 64 10.55 -9.28 10.02
N LEU A 65 9.46 -9.16 10.77
CA LEU A 65 9.51 -8.76 12.18
C LEU A 65 9.80 -9.93 13.13
N GLN A 66 9.46 -11.16 12.72
CA GLN A 66 9.64 -12.39 13.49
C GLN A 66 9.14 -12.21 14.93
N ASP A 67 10.02 -12.35 15.93
CA ASP A 67 9.68 -12.23 17.36
C ASP A 67 9.12 -10.84 17.76
N ARG A 68 9.29 -9.82 16.91
CA ARG A 68 8.73 -8.47 17.12
C ARG A 68 7.32 -8.34 16.57
N TYR A 69 6.84 -9.30 15.79
CA TYR A 69 5.47 -9.31 15.30
C TYR A 69 4.51 -9.69 16.43
N ASN A 70 3.54 -8.83 16.69
CA ASN A 70 2.51 -9.00 17.70
C ASN A 70 1.25 -8.23 17.27
N ASP A 71 0.16 -8.39 18.02
CA ASP A 71 -1.14 -7.77 17.71
C ASP A 71 -1.03 -6.25 17.49
N LYS A 72 -0.14 -5.56 18.22
CA LYS A 72 0.06 -4.12 18.04
C LYS A 72 0.73 -3.82 16.72
N ALA A 73 1.78 -4.56 16.35
CA ALA A 73 2.46 -4.40 15.07
C ALA A 73 1.49 -4.72 13.91
N GLU A 74 0.79 -5.86 13.97
CA GLU A 74 -0.20 -6.23 12.96
C GLU A 74 -1.23 -5.12 12.76
N ASN A 75 -1.85 -4.64 13.84
CA ASN A 75 -2.87 -3.60 13.76
C ASN A 75 -2.36 -2.28 13.15
N LEU A 76 -1.09 -1.93 13.38
CA LEU A 76 -0.47 -0.74 12.77
C LEU A 76 -0.27 -0.92 11.26
N PHE A 77 0.34 -2.03 10.85
CA PHE A 77 0.57 -2.31 9.43
C PHE A 77 -0.74 -2.53 8.66
N ARG A 78 -1.76 -3.11 9.31
CA ARG A 78 -3.10 -3.24 8.75
C ARG A 78 -3.71 -1.87 8.49
N LYS A 79 -3.68 -0.95 9.45
CA LYS A 79 -4.16 0.43 9.27
C LYS A 79 -3.39 1.18 8.18
N PHE A 80 -2.07 1.00 8.12
CA PHE A 80 -1.25 1.57 7.06
C PHE A 80 -1.66 1.03 5.68
N TYR A 81 -1.83 -0.29 5.54
CA TYR A 81 -2.27 -0.89 4.30
C TYR A 81 -3.64 -0.36 3.86
N GLN A 82 -4.59 -0.29 4.79
CA GLN A 82 -5.93 0.25 4.51
C GLN A 82 -5.89 1.73 4.09
N PHE A 83 -4.99 2.53 4.67
CA PHE A 83 -4.74 3.89 4.22
C PHE A 83 -4.26 3.90 2.75
N CYS A 84 -3.25 3.09 2.41
CA CYS A 84 -2.75 3.00 1.04
C CYS A 84 -3.83 2.53 0.06
N LEU A 85 -4.55 1.48 0.42
CA LEU A 85 -5.60 0.86 -0.37
C LEU A 85 -6.69 1.87 -0.74
N LYS A 86 -7.12 2.70 0.21
CA LYS A 86 -8.12 3.75 -0.03
C LYS A 86 -7.74 4.62 -1.23
N TYR A 87 -6.55 5.20 -1.23
CA TYR A 87 -6.12 6.13 -2.29
C TYR A 87 -5.78 5.41 -3.60
N ILE A 88 -5.26 4.18 -3.54
CA ILE A 88 -5.10 3.34 -4.74
C ILE A 88 -6.45 3.10 -5.41
N LEU A 89 -7.48 2.73 -4.64
CA LEU A 89 -8.83 2.50 -5.18
C LEU A 89 -9.49 3.78 -5.69
N GLU A 90 -9.28 4.92 -5.03
CA GLU A 90 -9.72 6.22 -5.55
C GLU A 90 -9.14 6.49 -6.94
N GLY A 91 -7.84 6.27 -7.13
CA GLY A 91 -7.21 6.42 -8.45
C GLY A 91 -7.59 5.34 -9.46
N PHE A 92 -7.80 4.11 -9.02
CA PHE A 92 -8.20 3.02 -9.90
C PHE A 92 -9.64 3.20 -10.43
N ASN A 93 -10.52 3.80 -9.63
CA ASN A 93 -11.91 4.04 -10.01
C ASN A 93 -12.15 5.39 -10.73
N SER A 94 -11.14 6.28 -10.76
CA SER A 94 -11.21 7.59 -11.42
C SER A 94 -11.05 7.50 -12.92
#